data_AF-A0A0S4U1T1-F1
#
_entry.id   AF-A0A0S4U1T1-F1
#
_cell.length_a   1.000
_cell.length_b   1.000
_cell.length_c   1.000
_cell.angle_alpha   90.00
_cell.angle_beta   90.00
_cell.angle_gamma   90.00
#
_symmetry.space_group_name_H-M   'P 1'
#
loop_
_entity.id
_entity.type
_entity.pdbx_description
1 polymer ?
#
loop_
_entity_poly.entity_id
_entity_poly.type
_entity_poly.pdbx_seq_one_letter_code
_entity_poly.pdbx_strand_id
1 'polypeptide(L)'
;MMGMVRHRHALPFNNVFQVKKPIMDDSRLARYLGYAFSQAVHLQHVLAPEELTVPYVVYWDHEVPTPVPYPATTQAEAVEHARAARAQHREGTGWSSGREGWLDLGNGTKAEVLLIEGWVPGLEAPLEMFVYYRREPFRLVQGFLWKDHPQARQDRAAFAAEFKRGILMQPFGEQCLQCVEQAEPFGDGSTGSR
;
A
#
# COMPACT_ATOMS: atom_id res chain seq x y z
N MET A 1 42.90 -16.59 -62.33
CA MET A 1 41.43 -16.79 -62.37
C MET A 1 41.02 -17.36 -61.02
N MET A 2 40.44 -16.53 -60.12
CA MET A 2 39.00 -16.54 -59.78
C MET A 2 38.52 -17.99 -59.51
N GLY A 3 38.22 -18.44 -58.29
CA GLY A 3 37.62 -17.78 -57.13
C GLY A 3 36.17 -18.25 -57.00
N MET A 4 35.85 -19.10 -56.02
CA MET A 4 34.47 -19.26 -55.53
C MET A 4 34.46 -19.87 -54.12
N VAL A 5 34.35 -18.97 -53.15
CA VAL A 5 34.04 -19.24 -51.75
C VAL A 5 32.54 -19.53 -51.66
N ARG A 6 32.16 -20.69 -51.12
CA ARG A 6 30.76 -20.97 -50.78
C ARG A 6 30.46 -20.38 -49.40
N HIS A 7 29.96 -19.15 -49.38
CA HIS A 7 29.24 -18.63 -48.22
C HIS A 7 27.85 -19.29 -48.16
N ARG A 8 27.59 -20.07 -47.10
CA ARG A 8 26.22 -20.33 -46.65
C ARG A 8 25.92 -19.40 -45.49
N HIS A 9 24.91 -18.56 -45.71
CA HIS A 9 24.37 -17.60 -44.76
C HIS A 9 24.02 -18.27 -43.43
N ALA A 10 24.66 -17.84 -42.35
CA ALA A 10 24.07 -17.91 -41.02
C ALA A 10 22.99 -16.83 -40.94
N LEU A 11 21.74 -17.22 -40.72
CA LEU A 11 20.68 -16.28 -40.36
C LEU A 11 20.89 -15.84 -38.91
N PRO A 12 21.02 -14.54 -38.60
CA PRO A 12 21.04 -14.10 -37.22
C PRO A 12 19.61 -14.12 -36.69
N PHE A 13 19.22 -15.18 -36.00
CA PHE A 13 18.05 -15.17 -35.11
C PHE A 13 18.41 -14.41 -33.83
N ASN A 14 18.66 -13.10 -33.95
CA ASN A 14 18.63 -12.19 -32.81
C ASN A 14 17.17 -11.77 -32.58
N ASN A 15 16.34 -12.73 -32.17
CA ASN A 15 15.03 -12.40 -31.63
C ASN A 15 15.23 -12.05 -30.15
N VAL A 16 15.75 -10.85 -29.91
CA VAL A 16 15.71 -10.24 -28.59
C VAL A 16 14.24 -9.98 -28.32
N PHE A 17 13.57 -10.90 -27.62
CA PHE A 17 12.26 -10.65 -27.04
C PHE A 17 12.40 -9.40 -26.18
N GLN A 18 11.97 -8.25 -26.70
CA GLN A 18 11.78 -7.08 -25.87
C GLN A 18 10.66 -7.43 -24.90
N VAL A 19 11.03 -7.84 -23.69
CA VAL A 19 10.09 -7.99 -22.58
C VAL A 19 9.51 -6.60 -22.37
N LYS A 20 8.29 -6.39 -22.87
CA LYS A 20 7.58 -5.13 -22.73
C LYS A 20 7.40 -4.90 -21.23
N LYS A 21 8.03 -3.84 -20.68
CA LYS A 21 7.86 -3.46 -19.27
C LYS A 21 6.35 -3.42 -18.98
N PRO A 22 5.86 -4.11 -17.93
CA PRO A 22 4.44 -4.11 -17.62
C PRO A 22 3.97 -2.67 -17.42
N ILE A 23 2.87 -2.31 -18.05
CA ILE A 23 2.20 -1.02 -17.82
C ILE A 23 1.52 -1.12 -16.47
N MET A 24 1.77 -0.12 -15.62
CA MET A 24 1.21 -0.05 -14.28
C MET A 24 -0.33 0.07 -14.34
N ASP A 25 -1.02 -0.74 -13.53
CA ASP A 25 -2.48 -0.72 -13.41
C ASP A 25 -2.91 0.06 -12.14
N ASP A 26 -3.28 1.33 -12.35
CA ASP A 26 -3.66 2.26 -11.28
C ASP A 26 -4.95 1.81 -10.55
N SER A 27 -5.84 1.10 -11.26
CA SER A 27 -7.08 0.55 -10.68
C SER A 27 -6.78 -0.56 -9.70
N ARG A 28 -5.87 -1.48 -10.07
CA ARG A 28 -5.40 -2.55 -9.16
C ARG A 28 -4.70 -1.98 -7.94
N LEU A 29 -3.81 -1.02 -8.14
CA LEU A 29 -3.09 -0.36 -7.05
C LEU A 29 -4.07 0.25 -6.04
N ALA A 30 -5.06 1.01 -6.52
CA ALA A 30 -6.11 1.60 -5.68
C ALA A 30 -6.88 0.56 -4.87
N ARG A 31 -7.33 -0.53 -5.53
CA ARG A 31 -8.06 -1.62 -4.87
C ARG A 31 -7.24 -2.28 -3.78
N TYR A 32 -5.96 -2.56 -4.04
CA TYR A 32 -5.08 -3.24 -3.09
C TYR A 32 -4.83 -2.38 -1.85
N LEU A 33 -4.66 -1.07 -2.04
CA LEU A 33 -4.54 -0.09 -0.96
C LEU A 33 -5.82 0.03 -0.14
N GLY A 34 -6.99 0.04 -0.79
CA GLY A 34 -8.29 0.10 -0.10
C GLY A 34 -8.52 -1.09 0.84
N TYR A 35 -8.17 -2.29 0.37
CA TYR A 35 -8.27 -3.52 1.18
C TYR A 35 -7.34 -3.49 2.39
N ALA A 36 -6.06 -3.12 2.20
CA ALA A 36 -5.11 -2.99 3.30
C ALA A 36 -5.53 -1.88 4.26
N PHE A 37 -5.96 -0.72 3.77
CA PHE A 37 -6.49 0.34 4.62
C PHE A 37 -7.62 -0.17 5.51
N SER A 38 -8.61 -0.86 4.94
CA SER A 38 -9.72 -1.42 5.72
C SER A 38 -9.25 -2.40 6.79
N GLN A 39 -8.31 -3.30 6.44
CA GLN A 39 -7.71 -4.23 7.39
C GLN A 39 -7.01 -3.50 8.55
N ALA A 40 -6.24 -2.45 8.26
CA ALA A 40 -5.53 -1.69 9.29
C ALA A 40 -6.48 -0.95 10.23
N VAL A 41 -7.55 -0.35 9.69
CA VAL A 41 -8.61 0.30 10.48
C VAL A 41 -9.28 -0.70 11.41
N HIS A 42 -9.65 -1.87 10.89
CA HIS A 42 -10.29 -2.90 11.70
C HIS A 42 -9.38 -3.39 12.83
N LEU A 43 -8.11 -3.68 12.53
CA LEU A 43 -7.14 -4.08 13.56
C LEU A 43 -7.06 -3.03 14.67
N GLN A 44 -6.85 -1.76 14.34
CA GLN A 44 -6.81 -0.69 15.33
C GLN A 44 -8.10 -0.52 16.14
N HIS A 45 -9.24 -0.82 15.53
CA HIS A 45 -10.53 -0.74 16.21
C HIS A 45 -10.73 -1.84 17.26
N VAL A 46 -10.12 -3.02 17.08
CA VAL A 46 -10.32 -4.19 17.95
C VAL A 46 -9.17 -4.48 18.90
N LEU A 47 -8.02 -3.83 18.72
CA LEU A 47 -6.88 -3.95 19.63
C LEU A 47 -7.20 -3.35 21.00
N ALA A 48 -6.68 -3.98 22.05
CA ALA A 48 -6.70 -3.37 23.38
C ALA A 48 -5.76 -2.15 23.43
N PRO A 49 -5.98 -1.18 24.36
CA PRO A 49 -5.22 0.10 24.38
C PRO A 49 -3.68 -0.02 24.40
N GLU A 50 -3.15 -1.11 24.96
CA GLU A 50 -1.70 -1.38 25.09
C GLU A 50 -1.16 -2.33 24.01
N GLU A 51 -2.03 -2.85 23.13
CA GLU A 51 -1.60 -3.72 22.05
C GLU A 51 -1.14 -2.91 20.85
N LEU A 52 -0.14 -3.45 20.15
CA LEU A 52 0.41 -2.88 18.94
C LEU A 52 -0.03 -3.74 17.77
N THR A 53 -0.32 -3.11 16.63
CA THR A 53 -0.65 -3.86 15.42
C THR A 53 0.56 -4.66 14.99
N VAL A 54 0.36 -5.95 14.73
CA VAL A 54 1.33 -6.76 14.02
C VAL A 54 1.34 -6.31 12.55
N PRO A 55 2.47 -5.80 12.02
CA PRO A 55 2.58 -5.47 10.60
C PRO A 55 2.22 -6.67 9.72
N TYR A 56 1.57 -6.41 8.60
CA TYR A 56 1.16 -7.45 7.67
C TYR A 56 1.39 -7.05 6.22
N VAL A 57 1.50 -8.05 5.37
CA VAL A 57 1.52 -7.91 3.91
C VAL A 57 0.36 -8.70 3.34
N VAL A 58 -0.38 -8.09 2.41
CA VAL A 58 -1.41 -8.74 1.61
C VAL A 58 -0.80 -9.06 0.26
N TYR A 59 -0.67 -10.34 -0.03
CA TYR A 59 -0.28 -10.82 -1.36
C TYR A 59 -1.50 -10.94 -2.25
N TRP A 60 -1.39 -10.49 -3.49
CA TRP A 60 -2.48 -10.54 -4.46
C TRP A 60 -2.14 -11.50 -5.58
N ASP A 61 -2.85 -12.62 -5.62
CA ASP A 61 -2.78 -13.56 -6.73
C ASP A 61 -4.13 -13.60 -7.44
N HIS A 62 -4.15 -13.27 -8.74
CA HIS A 62 -5.39 -13.18 -9.52
C HIS A 62 -6.53 -12.38 -8.84
N GLU A 63 -6.21 -11.24 -8.22
CA GLU A 63 -7.15 -10.39 -7.43
C GLU A 63 -7.67 -11.02 -6.12
N VAL A 64 -7.10 -12.13 -5.69
CA VAL A 64 -7.44 -12.77 -4.41
C VAL A 64 -6.43 -12.32 -3.34
N PRO A 65 -6.88 -11.62 -2.28
CA PRO A 65 -5.99 -11.17 -1.22
C PRO A 65 -5.65 -12.31 -0.25
N THR A 66 -4.37 -12.41 0.10
CA THR A 66 -3.87 -13.27 1.19
C THR A 66 -3.12 -12.42 2.21
N PRO A 67 -3.77 -11.99 3.30
CA PRO A 67 -3.09 -11.27 4.38
C PRO A 67 -2.19 -12.21 5.19
N VAL A 68 -0.93 -11.82 5.37
CA VAL A 68 0.08 -12.56 6.14
C VAL A 68 0.65 -11.63 7.22
N PRO A 69 0.47 -11.95 8.51
CA PRO A 69 1.08 -11.19 9.60
C PRO A 69 2.56 -11.55 9.77
N TYR A 70 3.37 -10.58 10.20
CA TYR A 70 4.80 -10.76 10.49
C TYR A 70 5.10 -10.46 11.97
N PRO A 71 4.73 -11.36 12.90
CA PRO A 71 5.03 -11.17 14.31
C PRO A 71 6.53 -11.28 14.58
N ALA A 72 6.99 -10.57 15.60
CA ALA A 72 8.35 -10.66 16.13
C ALA A 72 8.35 -10.28 17.61
N THR A 73 9.50 -10.40 18.27
CA THR A 73 9.67 -10.04 19.68
C THR A 73 9.59 -8.53 19.89
N THR A 74 10.02 -7.74 18.91
CA THR A 74 9.91 -6.27 18.93
C THR A 74 9.16 -5.74 17.72
N GLN A 75 8.55 -4.57 17.85
CA GLN A 75 7.90 -3.89 16.72
C GLN A 75 8.89 -3.54 15.59
N ALA A 76 10.11 -3.15 15.94
CA ALA A 76 11.14 -2.85 14.95
C ALA A 76 11.45 -4.09 14.08
N GLU A 77 11.62 -5.26 14.70
CA GLU A 77 11.84 -6.52 13.97
C GLU A 77 10.61 -6.90 13.13
N ALA A 78 9.40 -6.75 13.66
CA ALA A 78 8.17 -7.06 12.94
C ALA A 78 8.03 -6.22 11.66
N VAL A 79 8.38 -4.92 11.75
CA VAL A 79 8.41 -4.01 10.60
C VAL A 79 9.46 -4.41 9.59
N GLU A 80 10.68 -4.78 10.03
CA GLU A 80 11.74 -5.23 9.12
C GLU A 80 11.40 -6.56 8.45
N HIS A 81 10.76 -7.50 9.15
CA HIS A 81 10.27 -8.75 8.57
C HIS A 81 9.22 -8.49 7.48
N ALA A 82 8.23 -7.64 7.75
CA ALA A 82 7.23 -7.26 6.75
C ALA A 82 7.89 -6.57 5.54
N ARG A 83 8.86 -5.67 5.77
CA ARG A 83 9.62 -5.00 4.69
C ARG A 83 10.37 -5.99 3.81
N ALA A 84 11.11 -6.91 4.42
CA ALA A 84 11.85 -7.95 3.71
C ALA A 84 10.91 -8.84 2.88
N ALA A 85 9.74 -9.19 3.42
CA ALA A 85 8.78 -10.04 2.73
C ALA A 85 8.15 -9.40 1.48
N ARG A 86 8.01 -8.06 1.45
CA ARG A 86 7.57 -7.32 0.26
C ARG A 86 8.60 -7.34 -0.87
N ALA A 87 9.88 -7.38 -0.53
CA ALA A 87 10.97 -7.48 -1.50
C ALA A 87 11.02 -8.85 -2.20
N GLN A 88 10.39 -9.88 -1.62
CA GLN A 88 10.36 -11.25 -2.14
C GLN A 88 9.12 -11.55 -3.02
N HIS A 89 8.39 -10.52 -3.46
CA HIS A 89 7.21 -10.71 -4.32
C HIS A 89 7.56 -11.45 -5.62
N ARG A 90 6.62 -12.25 -6.12
CA ARG A 90 6.77 -12.97 -7.39
C ARG A 90 6.49 -12.02 -8.55
N GLU A 91 7.13 -12.25 -9.69
CA GLU A 91 6.83 -11.50 -10.90
C GLU A 91 5.33 -11.62 -11.26
N GLY A 92 4.70 -10.49 -11.58
CA GLY A 92 3.31 -10.44 -12.01
C GLY A 92 2.26 -10.37 -10.90
N THR A 93 2.64 -10.54 -9.63
CA THR A 93 1.73 -10.37 -8.48
C THR A 93 2.03 -9.06 -7.74
N GLY A 94 0.97 -8.36 -7.33
CA GLY A 94 1.11 -7.14 -6.52
C GLY A 94 1.02 -7.45 -5.02
N TRP A 95 1.28 -6.42 -4.22
CA TRP A 95 1.15 -6.50 -2.77
C TRP A 95 0.61 -5.19 -2.19
N SER A 96 -0.01 -5.26 -1.03
CA SER A 96 -0.25 -4.12 -0.16
C SER A 96 0.14 -4.45 1.26
N SER A 97 0.31 -3.45 2.12
CA SER A 97 0.68 -3.67 3.52
C SER A 97 0.14 -2.57 4.40
N GLY A 98 -0.07 -2.87 5.68
CA GLY A 98 -0.47 -1.89 6.67
C GLY A 98 0.31 -2.06 7.97
N ARG A 99 0.62 -0.95 8.62
CA ARG A 99 1.26 -0.90 9.94
C ARG A 99 1.03 0.44 10.62
N GLU A 100 1.35 0.50 11.89
CA GLU A 100 1.48 1.76 12.62
C GLU A 100 2.79 2.47 12.25
N GLY A 101 2.79 3.79 12.41
CA GLY A 101 3.94 4.65 12.19
C GLY A 101 3.80 5.99 12.89
N TRP A 102 4.86 6.78 12.76
CA TRP A 102 4.92 8.14 13.28
C TRP A 102 5.22 9.10 12.13
N LEU A 103 4.48 10.21 12.05
CA LEU A 103 4.78 11.32 11.16
C LEU A 103 5.24 12.52 11.99
N ASP A 104 6.34 13.14 11.58
CA ASP A 104 6.78 14.43 12.14
C ASP A 104 5.97 15.56 11.52
N LEU A 105 5.37 16.40 12.36
CA LEU A 105 4.54 17.54 11.94
C LEU A 105 5.36 18.81 11.66
N GLY A 106 6.69 18.74 11.75
CA GLY A 106 7.61 19.85 11.45
C GLY A 106 7.76 20.88 12.57
N ASN A 107 7.04 20.73 13.67
CA ASN A 107 7.13 21.57 14.87
C ASN A 107 7.71 20.82 16.09
N GLY A 108 8.35 19.67 15.86
CA GLY A 108 8.85 18.78 16.92
C GLY A 108 7.76 17.87 17.52
N THR A 109 6.50 18.01 17.11
CA THR A 109 5.42 17.09 17.48
C THR A 109 5.37 15.93 16.49
N LYS A 110 5.10 14.73 17.00
CA LYS A 110 4.81 13.55 16.19
C LYS A 110 3.35 13.17 16.33
N ALA A 111 2.78 12.66 15.26
CA ALA A 111 1.45 12.07 15.26
C ALA A 111 1.51 10.60 14.87
N GLU A 112 0.69 9.79 15.54
CA GLU A 112 0.48 8.40 15.16
C GLU A 112 -0.31 8.33 13.85
N VAL A 113 0.12 7.43 12.98
CA VAL A 113 -0.51 7.21 11.68
C VAL A 113 -0.58 5.72 11.37
N LEU A 114 -1.62 5.33 10.66
CA LEU A 114 -1.61 4.12 9.86
C LEU A 114 -0.82 4.42 8.58
N LEU A 115 0.27 3.70 8.35
CA LEU A 115 0.94 3.68 7.06
C LEU A 115 0.41 2.50 6.25
N ILE A 116 -0.17 2.81 5.10
CA ILE A 116 -0.61 1.86 4.10
C ILE A 116 0.29 2.01 2.87
N GLU A 117 0.81 0.90 2.39
CA GLU A 117 1.69 0.86 1.21
C GLU A 117 1.12 -0.11 0.19
N GLY A 118 1.32 0.16 -1.10
CA GLY A 118 0.84 -0.67 -2.19
C GLY A 118 1.77 -0.63 -3.38
N TRP A 119 1.90 -1.78 -4.04
CA TRP A 119 2.71 -1.92 -5.24
C TRP A 119 2.07 -2.91 -6.21
N VAL A 120 2.19 -2.61 -7.50
CA VAL A 120 1.76 -3.47 -8.61
C VAL A 120 2.84 -3.49 -9.69
N PRO A 121 2.90 -4.54 -10.52
CA PRO A 121 3.83 -4.59 -11.64
C PRO A 121 3.79 -3.32 -12.50
N GLY A 122 4.97 -2.76 -12.78
CA GLY A 122 5.11 -1.52 -13.56
C GLY A 122 5.27 -0.24 -12.72
N LEU A 123 5.00 -0.29 -11.41
CA LEU A 123 5.24 0.80 -10.48
C LEU A 123 6.71 0.80 -10.00
N GLU A 124 7.39 1.95 -10.01
CA GLU A 124 8.83 2.05 -9.69
C GLU A 124 9.12 2.00 -8.20
N ALA A 125 8.25 2.59 -7.39
CA ALA A 125 8.29 2.54 -5.94
C ALA A 125 6.88 2.33 -5.39
N PRO A 126 6.70 1.81 -4.17
CA PRO A 126 5.37 1.69 -3.58
C PRO A 126 4.71 3.05 -3.44
N LEU A 127 3.38 3.09 -3.65
CA LEU A 127 2.58 4.25 -3.25
C LEU A 127 2.33 4.17 -1.75
N GLU A 128 2.58 5.28 -1.05
CA GLU A 128 2.45 5.39 0.40
C GLU A 128 1.29 6.32 0.77
N MET A 129 0.45 5.87 1.70
CA MET A 129 -0.67 6.62 2.27
C MET A 129 -0.56 6.60 3.80
N PHE A 130 -0.66 7.77 4.40
CA PHE A 130 -0.68 7.97 5.85
C PHE A 130 -2.08 8.41 6.27
N VAL A 131 -2.60 7.79 7.33
CA VAL A 131 -3.93 8.11 7.88
C VAL A 131 -3.77 8.37 9.37
N TYR A 132 -4.08 9.58 9.82
CA TYR A 132 -4.08 9.87 11.25
C TYR A 132 -5.25 9.18 11.94
N TYR A 133 -5.03 8.80 13.19
CA TYR A 133 -6.06 8.22 14.02
C TYR A 133 -5.78 8.52 15.49
N ARG A 134 -6.82 8.40 16.31
CA ARG A 134 -6.73 8.34 17.77
C ARG A 134 -7.13 6.93 18.19
N ARG A 135 -6.38 6.33 19.12
CA ARG A 135 -6.64 4.98 19.63
C ARG A 135 -7.88 4.91 20.53
N GLU A 136 -8.07 5.87 21.43
CA GLU A 136 -9.12 5.82 22.47
C GLU A 136 -9.90 7.15 22.57
N PRO A 137 -11.23 7.15 22.32
CA PRO A 137 -11.93 6.12 21.55
C PRO A 137 -11.41 6.10 20.11
N PHE A 138 -11.40 4.93 19.46
CA PHE A 138 -10.89 4.79 18.10
C PHE A 138 -11.61 5.75 17.13
N ARG A 139 -10.85 6.62 16.48
CA ARG A 139 -11.35 7.55 15.45
C ARG A 139 -10.28 7.79 14.40
N LEU A 140 -10.69 7.88 13.14
CA LEU A 140 -9.85 8.47 12.10
C LEU A 140 -9.84 9.99 12.26
N VAL A 141 -8.69 10.61 11.99
CA VAL A 141 -8.50 12.06 12.04
C VAL A 141 -8.05 12.52 10.66
N GLN A 142 -8.65 13.58 10.14
CA GLN A 142 -8.49 14.06 8.77
C GLN A 142 -8.81 12.99 7.69
N GLY A 143 -8.56 13.36 6.43
CA GLY A 143 -8.50 12.45 5.30
C GLY A 143 -7.11 11.86 5.08
N PHE A 144 -6.95 11.22 3.93
CA PHE A 144 -5.73 10.51 3.54
C PHE A 144 -4.62 11.47 3.11
N LEU A 145 -3.44 11.36 3.75
CA LEU A 145 -2.22 11.98 3.26
C LEU A 145 -1.51 11.02 2.33
N TRP A 146 -1.28 11.44 1.09
CA TRP A 146 -0.61 10.63 0.09
C TRP A 146 0.76 11.18 -0.18
N LYS A 147 1.77 10.31 -0.22
CA LYS A 147 3.07 10.70 -0.75
C LYS A 147 2.96 10.93 -2.25
N ASP A 148 3.60 12.00 -2.73
CA ASP A 148 3.65 12.29 -4.16
C ASP A 148 4.27 11.12 -4.93
N HIS A 149 3.58 10.70 -5.98
CA HIS A 149 4.01 9.59 -6.82
C HIS A 149 3.70 9.88 -8.30
N PRO A 150 4.71 9.96 -9.19
CA PRO A 150 4.52 10.45 -10.55
C PRO A 150 3.71 9.51 -11.44
N GLN A 151 3.68 8.21 -11.12
CA GLN A 151 2.97 7.21 -11.93
C GLN A 151 1.54 6.93 -11.45
N ALA A 152 1.22 7.17 -10.19
CA ALA A 152 -0.03 6.70 -9.58
C ALA A 152 -1.06 7.83 -9.46
N ARG A 153 -2.34 7.45 -9.28
CA ARG A 153 -3.45 8.39 -9.06
C ARG A 153 -3.61 9.41 -10.20
N GLN A 154 -3.39 8.97 -11.44
CA GLN A 154 -3.47 9.83 -12.64
C GLN A 154 -4.91 10.28 -12.87
N ASP A 155 -5.86 9.38 -12.70
CA ASP A 155 -7.29 9.68 -12.58
C ASP A 155 -7.72 9.51 -11.13
N ARG A 156 -7.81 10.63 -10.41
CA ARG A 156 -8.14 10.62 -8.98
C ARG A 156 -9.55 10.09 -8.69
N ALA A 157 -10.50 10.29 -9.60
CA ALA A 157 -11.89 9.86 -9.40
C ALA A 157 -12.01 8.34 -9.59
N ALA A 158 -11.42 7.81 -10.66
CA ALA A 158 -11.35 6.36 -10.88
C ALA A 158 -10.58 5.66 -9.76
N PHE A 159 -9.45 6.23 -9.34
CA PHE A 159 -8.67 5.73 -8.22
C PHE A 159 -9.48 5.67 -6.92
N ALA A 160 -10.20 6.75 -6.58
CA ALA A 160 -11.03 6.77 -5.37
C ALA A 160 -12.16 5.72 -5.42
N ALA A 161 -12.76 5.50 -6.60
CA ALA A 161 -13.80 4.48 -6.77
C ALA A 161 -13.25 3.07 -6.55
N GLU A 162 -12.07 2.75 -7.10
CA GLU A 162 -11.42 1.45 -6.90
C GLU A 162 -10.88 1.26 -5.49
N PHE A 163 -10.38 2.31 -4.86
CA PHE A 163 -10.00 2.30 -3.45
C PHE A 163 -11.20 1.96 -2.57
N LYS A 164 -12.36 2.58 -2.81
CA LYS A 164 -13.61 2.23 -2.12
C LYS A 164 -14.03 0.77 -2.36
N ARG A 165 -13.87 0.26 -3.59
CA ARG A 165 -14.13 -1.16 -3.89
C ARG A 165 -13.20 -2.07 -3.07
N GLY A 166 -11.92 -1.71 -2.96
CA GLY A 166 -10.95 -2.41 -2.11
C GLY A 166 -11.37 -2.47 -0.64
N ILE A 167 -11.85 -1.36 -0.08
CA ILE A 167 -12.38 -1.34 1.30
C ILE A 167 -13.52 -2.35 1.46
N LEU A 168 -14.46 -2.36 0.52
CA LEU A 168 -15.66 -3.20 0.56
C LEU A 168 -15.39 -4.69 0.32
N MET A 169 -14.17 -5.09 -0.04
CA MET A 169 -13.79 -6.50 -0.15
C MET A 169 -13.60 -7.16 1.22
N GLN A 170 -13.48 -6.38 2.29
CA GLN A 170 -13.40 -6.90 3.66
C GLN A 170 -14.80 -7.11 4.26
N PRO A 171 -15.00 -8.12 5.12
CA PRO A 171 -16.27 -8.32 5.82
C PRO A 171 -16.71 -7.11 6.68
N PHE A 172 -15.75 -6.32 7.14
CA PHE A 172 -15.95 -5.09 7.92
C PHE A 172 -15.81 -3.81 7.07
N GLY A 173 -15.85 -3.93 5.74
CA GLY A 173 -15.66 -2.81 4.82
C GLY A 173 -16.68 -1.68 4.99
N GLU A 174 -17.95 -2.00 5.25
CA GLU A 174 -18.99 -0.98 5.50
C GLU A 174 -18.71 -0.20 6.78
N GLN A 175 -18.32 -0.88 7.87
CA GLN A 175 -17.92 -0.23 9.11
C GLN A 175 -16.69 0.68 8.89
N CYS A 176 -15.73 0.22 8.10
CA CYS A 176 -14.57 1.04 7.74
C CYS A 176 -14.99 2.32 6.98
N LEU A 177 -15.95 2.25 6.06
CA LEU A 177 -16.46 3.44 5.37
C LEU A 177 -17.16 4.41 6.34
N GLN A 178 -17.93 3.89 7.30
CA GLN A 178 -18.53 4.72 8.34
C GLN A 178 -17.45 5.44 9.16
N CYS A 179 -16.34 4.78 9.49
CA CYS A 179 -15.21 5.43 10.16
C CYS A 179 -14.60 6.56 9.33
N VAL A 180 -14.54 6.41 8.00
CA VAL A 180 -14.06 7.45 7.08
C VAL A 180 -15.04 8.64 7.02
N GLU A 181 -16.34 8.37 6.94
CA GLU A 181 -17.38 9.40 6.91
C GLU A 181 -17.46 10.20 8.22
N GLN A 182 -17.10 9.56 9.35
CA GLN A 182 -17.10 10.15 10.68
C GLN A 182 -15.71 10.66 11.13
N ALA A 183 -14.74 10.75 10.21
CA ALA A 183 -13.40 11.19 10.54
C ALA A 183 -13.42 12.61 11.13
N GLU A 184 -12.70 12.80 12.24
CA GLU A 184 -12.63 14.09 12.93
C GLU A 184 -11.77 15.06 12.12
N PRO A 185 -12.07 16.37 12.11
CA PRO A 185 -11.12 17.36 11.59
C PRO A 185 -9.84 17.32 12.42
N PHE A 186 -8.70 17.66 11.83
CA PHE A 186 -7.50 17.94 12.62
C PHE A 186 -7.82 19.12 13.53
N GLY A 187 -7.60 18.96 14.83
CA GLY A 187 -7.68 20.10 15.73
C GLY A 187 -6.66 21.15 15.31
N ASP A 188 -7.12 22.36 15.00
CA ASP A 188 -6.28 23.52 15.24
C ASP A 188 -5.95 23.49 16.73
N GLY A 189 -4.67 23.64 17.09
CA GLY A 189 -4.21 23.63 18.48
C GLY A 189 -4.73 24.81 19.32
N SER A 190 -6.04 25.06 19.36
CA SER A 190 -6.69 26.06 20.18
C SER A 190 -7.47 25.42 21.32
N THR A 191 -6.81 25.49 22.48
CA THR A 191 -7.35 25.82 23.81
C THR A 191 -8.20 24.77 24.53
N GLY A 192 -7.50 23.94 25.31
CA GLY A 192 -7.86 23.87 26.72
C GLY A 192 -7.56 25.21 27.40
N SER A 193 -8.59 25.88 27.92
CA SER A 193 -8.57 26.74 29.12
C SER A 193 -9.93 27.39 29.34
N ARG A 194 -10.85 26.68 30.00
CA ARG A 194 -11.42 26.98 31.34
C ARG A 194 -12.63 26.10 31.60
#